data_AF-A0A929FA27-F1
#
_entry.id   AF-A0A929FA27-F1
#
_cell.length_a   1.000
_cell.length_b   1.000
_cell.length_c   1.000
_cell.angle_alpha   90.00
_cell.angle_beta   90.00
_cell.angle_gamma   90.00
#
_symmetry.space_group_name_H-M   'P 1'
#
loop_
_entity.id
_entity.type
_entity.pdbx_description
1 polymer ?
#
loop_
_entity_poly.entity_id
_entity_poly.type
_entity_poly.pdbx_seq_one_letter_code
_entity_poly.pdbx_strand_id
1 'polypeptide(L)'
;GKLLRLSDKKEPKKIAWLQCIGSRDVHDGAHPYCSAVCCTYAIKEAMVAKEHMKGDLDTAIFYIDVRTFGKDFERYYNRSIEDGTRFIKSKIASIAEVDGTGNLLVRYIDEEAKRVEEEFDMVVLSAGFFVSEESIALSKKIGIDLDSYNFAETNSFSSVQTSTPGIFVSG
;
A
#
# COMPACT_ATOMS: atom_id res chain seq x y z
N GLY A 1 -8.42 19.67 -2.71
CA GLY A 1 -8.66 19.28 -4.13
C GLY A 1 -9.92 18.44 -4.22
N LYS A 2 -10.40 18.11 -5.42
CA LYS A 2 -11.52 17.15 -5.60
C LYS A 2 -10.96 15.77 -5.90
N LEU A 3 -11.50 14.73 -5.26
CA LEU A 3 -11.18 13.33 -5.56
C LEU A 3 -12.06 12.86 -6.72
N LEU A 4 -11.49 12.71 -7.91
CA LEU A 4 -12.24 12.41 -9.14
C LEU A 4 -11.65 11.19 -9.83
N ARG A 5 -12.50 10.36 -10.43
CA ARG A 5 -12.11 9.28 -11.34
C ARG A 5 -11.36 9.86 -12.54
N LEU A 6 -10.28 9.20 -12.96
CA LEU A 6 -9.48 9.69 -14.07
C LEU A 6 -10.21 9.62 -15.41
N SER A 7 -11.06 8.60 -15.60
CA SER A 7 -11.78 8.30 -16.83
C SER A 7 -12.90 9.31 -17.15
N ASP A 8 -13.76 9.63 -16.18
CA ASP A 8 -14.97 10.44 -16.41
C ASP A 8 -15.08 11.70 -15.54
N LYS A 9 -14.07 11.95 -14.70
CA LYS A 9 -14.00 13.09 -13.77
C LYS A 9 -15.15 13.17 -12.77
N LYS A 10 -15.85 12.05 -12.49
CA LYS A 10 -16.86 12.00 -11.43
C LYS A 10 -16.26 11.65 -10.08
N GLU A 11 -16.92 12.07 -9.02
CA GLU A 11 -16.58 11.68 -7.66
C GLU A 11 -16.89 10.18 -7.44
N PRO A 12 -15.93 9.36 -6.98
CA PRO A 12 -16.16 7.94 -6.72
C PRO A 12 -17.03 7.78 -5.48
N LYS A 13 -17.99 6.85 -5.51
CA LYS A 13 -18.82 6.49 -4.35
C LYS A 13 -18.30 5.25 -3.62
N LYS A 14 -17.44 4.48 -4.29
CA LYS A 14 -16.88 3.24 -3.75
C LYS A 14 -15.42 3.03 -4.17
N ILE A 15 -14.53 2.93 -3.18
CA ILE A 15 -13.07 2.84 -3.40
C ILE A 15 -12.49 1.62 -2.69
N ALA A 16 -11.67 0.85 -3.42
CA ALA A 16 -10.87 -0.23 -2.87
C ALA A 16 -9.40 0.17 -2.74
N TRP A 17 -8.78 -0.08 -1.59
CA TRP A 17 -7.32 -0.05 -1.41
C TRP A 17 -6.79 -1.47 -1.38
N LEU A 18 -5.82 -1.78 -2.24
CA LEU A 18 -5.20 -3.10 -2.31
C LEU A 18 -3.84 -3.06 -1.63
N GLN A 19 -3.67 -3.86 -0.59
CA GLN A 19 -2.41 -3.93 0.15
C GLN A 19 -1.39 -4.84 -0.51
N CYS A 20 -0.12 -4.64 -0.14
CA CYS A 20 1.02 -5.48 -0.54
C CYS A 20 1.29 -5.46 -2.05
N ILE A 21 1.02 -4.34 -2.75
CA ILE A 21 1.35 -4.22 -4.18
C ILE A 21 2.86 -4.03 -4.34
N GLY A 22 3.53 -5.00 -4.95
CA GLY A 22 4.99 -5.03 -5.08
C GLY A 22 5.74 -5.43 -3.81
N SER A 23 5.05 -5.90 -2.77
CA SER A 23 5.64 -6.29 -1.48
C SER A 23 5.05 -7.60 -0.97
N ARG A 24 5.80 -8.33 -0.14
CA ARG A 24 5.42 -9.66 0.35
C ARG A 24 5.01 -10.57 -0.80
N ASP A 25 5.78 -10.50 -1.88
CA ASP A 25 5.54 -11.21 -3.12
C ASP A 25 6.87 -11.66 -3.74
N VAL A 26 6.84 -12.78 -4.46
CA VAL A 26 7.99 -13.42 -5.10
C VAL A 26 7.87 -13.46 -6.63
N HIS A 27 6.80 -12.89 -7.20
CA HIS A 27 6.70 -12.70 -8.64
C HIS A 27 7.77 -11.72 -9.15
N ASP A 28 8.14 -11.87 -10.42
CA ASP A 28 9.10 -10.99 -11.10
C ASP A 28 8.65 -9.52 -11.00
N GLY A 29 9.56 -8.65 -10.56
CA GLY A 29 9.30 -7.23 -10.35
C GLY A 29 8.66 -6.86 -9.00
N ALA A 30 8.48 -7.84 -8.10
CA ALA A 30 8.04 -7.60 -6.73
C ALA A 30 9.11 -7.99 -5.70
N HIS A 31 8.84 -7.70 -4.43
CA HIS A 31 9.80 -7.92 -3.34
C HIS A 31 9.24 -8.77 -2.20
N PRO A 32 10.03 -9.69 -1.62
CA PRO A 32 9.56 -10.60 -0.58
C PRO A 32 9.39 -9.92 0.80
N TYR A 33 9.91 -8.70 0.97
CA TYR A 33 9.82 -7.95 2.21
C TYR A 33 8.52 -7.12 2.31
N CYS A 34 8.22 -6.66 3.52
CA CYS A 34 7.12 -5.73 3.78
C CYS A 34 7.63 -4.29 3.72
N SER A 35 6.98 -3.41 2.95
CA SER A 35 7.36 -1.99 2.88
C SER A 35 6.90 -1.13 4.07
N ALA A 36 6.52 -1.76 5.18
CA ALA A 36 6.29 -1.15 6.50
C ALA A 36 5.15 -0.12 6.65
N VAL A 37 4.89 0.72 5.65
CA VAL A 37 4.02 1.90 5.77
C VAL A 37 2.71 1.78 5.01
N CYS A 38 2.55 0.76 4.16
CA CYS A 38 1.42 0.68 3.24
C CYS A 38 0.06 0.53 3.93
N CYS A 39 0.02 -0.22 5.04
CA CYS A 39 -1.19 -0.34 5.83
C CYS A 39 -1.60 1.01 6.45
N THR A 40 -0.65 1.76 7.02
CA THR A 40 -0.97 3.00 7.75
C THR A 40 -1.33 4.15 6.80
N TYR A 41 -0.65 4.30 5.65
CA TYR A 41 -1.06 5.34 4.70
C TYR A 41 -2.41 5.03 4.06
N ALA A 42 -2.76 3.76 3.80
CA ALA A 42 -4.03 3.41 3.19
C ALA A 42 -5.20 3.67 4.15
N ILE A 43 -5.02 3.35 5.43
CA ILE A 43 -5.98 3.71 6.49
C ILE A 43 -6.18 5.23 6.53
N LYS A 44 -5.08 5.99 6.52
CA LYS A 44 -5.13 7.46 6.49
C LYS A 44 -5.87 7.98 5.27
N GLU A 45 -5.54 7.47 4.08
CA GLU A 45 -6.18 7.88 2.84
C GLU A 45 -7.67 7.55 2.80
N ALA A 46 -8.08 6.38 3.29
CA ALA A 46 -9.49 6.01 3.38
C ALA A 46 -10.28 6.94 4.30
N MET A 47 -9.72 7.26 5.47
CA MET A 47 -10.34 8.21 6.41
C MET A 47 -10.41 9.63 5.82
N VAL A 48 -9.30 10.12 5.27
CA VAL A 48 -9.25 11.45 4.64
C VAL A 48 -10.20 11.53 3.45
N ALA A 49 -10.33 10.47 2.65
CA ALA A 49 -11.28 10.42 1.55
C ALA A 49 -12.73 10.56 2.06
N LYS A 50 -13.10 9.81 3.11
CA LYS A 50 -14.42 9.96 3.76
C LYS A 50 -14.66 11.38 4.28
N GLU A 51 -13.67 12.01 4.92
CA GLU A 51 -13.77 13.38 5.43
C GLU A 51 -13.97 14.44 4.31
N HIS A 52 -13.38 14.21 3.14
CA HIS A 52 -13.43 15.17 2.02
C HIS A 52 -14.65 15.01 1.11
N MET A 53 -15.27 13.82 1.11
CA MET A 53 -16.37 13.51 0.20
C MET A 53 -17.73 13.92 0.77
N LYS A 54 -18.59 14.47 -0.10
CA LYS A 54 -19.96 14.83 0.27
C LYS A 54 -20.84 13.59 0.19
N GLY A 55 -21.10 12.96 1.33
CA GLY A 55 -21.97 11.78 1.46
C GLY A 55 -21.21 10.53 1.90
N ASP A 56 -21.92 9.41 1.98
CA ASP A 56 -21.33 8.13 2.39
C ASP A 56 -20.45 7.54 1.29
N LEU A 57 -19.14 7.59 1.51
CA LEU A 57 -18.14 6.89 0.72
C LEU A 57 -17.94 5.47 1.27
N ASP A 58 -18.18 4.46 0.43
CA ASP A 58 -17.85 3.06 0.74
C ASP A 58 -16.34 2.84 0.52
N THR A 59 -15.62 2.59 1.61
CA THR A 59 -14.17 2.31 1.58
C THR A 59 -13.91 0.86 1.97
N ALA A 60 -13.14 0.16 1.16
CA ALA A 60 -12.69 -1.20 1.43
C ALA A 60 -11.17 -1.31 1.35
N ILE A 61 -10.54 -1.87 2.38
CA ILE A 61 -9.12 -2.19 2.40
C ILE A 61 -8.96 -3.70 2.32
N PHE A 62 -8.37 -4.19 1.24
CA PHE A 62 -8.07 -5.59 1.01
C PHE A 62 -6.66 -5.91 1.51
N TYR A 63 -6.54 -6.87 2.42
CA TYR A 63 -5.28 -7.11 3.13
C TYR A 63 -4.98 -8.60 3.37
N ILE A 64 -3.70 -8.91 3.64
CA ILE A 64 -3.25 -10.21 4.16
C ILE A 64 -3.18 -10.12 5.69
N ASP A 65 -2.38 -9.17 6.18
CA ASP A 65 -2.27 -8.77 7.58
C ASP A 65 -2.31 -7.25 7.66
N VAL A 66 -2.99 -6.68 8.67
CA VAL A 66 -2.90 -5.25 8.97
C VAL A 66 -1.66 -5.04 9.84
N ARG A 67 -0.73 -4.19 9.38
CA ARG A 67 0.52 -3.88 10.08
C ARG A 67 0.55 -2.42 10.51
N THR A 68 0.07 -2.17 11.71
CA THR A 68 -0.09 -0.86 12.38
C THR A 68 0.91 -0.72 13.52
N PHE A 69 2.16 -1.11 13.28
CA PHE A 69 3.22 -1.05 14.29
C PHE A 69 3.74 0.37 14.48
N GLY A 70 3.85 0.80 15.74
CA GLY A 70 4.23 2.15 16.12
C GLY A 70 3.23 2.77 17.08
N LYS A 71 3.58 3.90 17.67
CA LYS A 71 2.73 4.56 18.65
C LYS A 71 1.45 5.07 17.96
N ASP A 72 0.30 4.78 18.57
CA ASP A 72 -1.04 5.24 18.16
C ASP A 72 -1.59 4.71 16.82
N PHE A 73 -0.84 3.94 16.01
CA PHE A 73 -1.36 3.44 14.74
C PHE A 73 -2.48 2.40 14.89
N GLU A 74 -2.46 1.58 15.93
CA GLU A 74 -3.56 0.65 16.21
C GLU A 74 -4.85 1.39 16.59
N ARG A 75 -4.73 2.50 17.33
CA ARG A 75 -5.89 3.35 17.64
C ARG A 75 -6.45 3.98 16.37
N TYR A 76 -5.59 4.35 15.43
CA TYR A 76 -5.98 4.91 14.15
C TYR A 76 -6.71 3.88 13.27
N TYR A 77 -6.22 2.63 13.26
CA TYR A 77 -6.90 1.50 12.64
C TYR A 77 -8.30 1.26 13.22
N ASN A 78 -8.42 1.16 14.55
CA ASN A 78 -9.72 0.97 15.22
C ASN A 78 -10.70 2.10 14.91
N ARG A 79 -10.24 3.36 14.94
CA ARG A 79 -11.05 4.50 14.54
C ARG A 79 -11.54 4.41 13.09
N SER A 80 -10.70 3.94 12.16
CA SER A 80 -11.12 3.79 10.77
C SER A 80 -12.24 2.75 10.58
N ILE A 81 -12.26 1.71 11.42
CA ILE A 81 -13.34 0.72 11.47
C ILE A 81 -14.62 1.36 12.02
N GLU A 82 -14.51 2.12 13.12
CA GLU A 82 -15.63 2.88 13.70
C GLU A 82 -16.24 3.87 12.70
N ASP A 83 -15.40 4.51 11.88
CA ASP A 83 -15.80 5.41 10.78
C ASP A 83 -16.32 4.64 9.54
N GLY A 84 -16.47 3.31 9.63
CA GLY A 84 -17.11 2.45 8.64
C GLY A 84 -16.22 2.08 7.45
N THR A 85 -14.90 2.03 7.62
CA THR A 85 -14.00 1.43 6.63
C THR A 85 -14.06 -0.09 6.74
N ARG A 86 -14.31 -0.77 5.63
CA ARG A 86 -14.34 -2.24 5.57
C ARG A 86 -12.92 -2.77 5.45
N PHE A 87 -12.59 -3.78 6.23
CA PHE A 87 -11.34 -4.52 6.12
C PHE A 87 -11.67 -5.92 5.64
N ILE A 88 -11.15 -6.29 4.47
CA ILE A 88 -11.46 -7.55 3.81
C ILE A 88 -10.17 -8.36 3.70
N LYS A 89 -10.12 -9.49 4.40
CA LYS A 89 -8.94 -10.35 4.44
C LYS A 89 -8.81 -11.18 3.16
N SER A 90 -8.25 -10.58 2.11
CA SER A 90 -8.02 -11.22 0.82
C SER A 90 -6.86 -10.57 0.07
N LYS A 91 -6.01 -11.37 -0.56
CA LYS A 91 -4.99 -10.89 -1.51
C LYS A 91 -5.59 -10.88 -2.91
N ILE A 92 -5.73 -9.70 -3.51
CA ILE A 92 -6.30 -9.55 -4.84
C ILE A 92 -5.26 -9.93 -5.90
N ALA A 93 -5.64 -10.86 -6.78
CA ALA A 93 -4.76 -11.35 -7.85
C ALA A 93 -4.93 -10.57 -9.17
N SER A 94 -6.14 -10.08 -9.46
CA SER A 94 -6.44 -9.40 -10.72
C SER A 94 -7.63 -8.46 -10.56
N ILE A 95 -7.65 -7.41 -11.37
CA ILE A 95 -8.76 -6.46 -11.51
C ILE A 95 -9.18 -6.50 -12.98
N ALA A 96 -10.48 -6.48 -13.26
CA ALA A 96 -11.00 -6.33 -14.61
C ALA A 96 -11.77 -5.00 -14.71
N GLU A 97 -11.71 -4.34 -15.87
CA GLU A 97 -12.62 -3.22 -16.14
C GLU A 97 -14.00 -3.77 -16.49
N VAL A 98 -15.05 -3.08 -16.03
CA VAL A 98 -16.43 -3.37 -16.42
C VAL A 98 -16.75 -2.61 -17.70
N ASP A 99 -16.96 -3.36 -18.78
CA ASP A 99 -17.13 -2.84 -20.14
C ASP A 99 -18.11 -1.66 -20.22
N GLY A 100 -17.64 -0.55 -20.81
CA GLY A 100 -18.46 0.63 -21.07
C GLY A 100 -18.76 1.51 -19.86
N THR A 101 -18.32 1.14 -18.64
CA THR A 101 -18.59 1.91 -17.42
C THR A 101 -17.36 2.61 -16.85
N GLY A 102 -16.16 2.10 -17.14
CA GLY A 102 -14.92 2.51 -16.49
C GLY A 102 -14.83 2.12 -15.00
N ASN A 103 -15.76 1.31 -14.49
CA ASN A 103 -15.70 0.72 -13.15
C ASN A 103 -14.72 -0.46 -13.14
N LEU A 104 -14.33 -0.89 -11.95
CA LEU A 104 -13.35 -1.93 -11.73
C LEU A 104 -13.98 -3.08 -10.94
N LEU A 105 -13.98 -4.28 -11.52
CA LEU A 105 -14.44 -5.51 -10.90
C LEU A 105 -13.28 -6.15 -10.11
N VAL A 106 -13.45 -6.28 -8.80
CA VAL A 106 -12.51 -6.98 -7.92
C VAL A 106 -13.11 -8.33 -7.54
N ARG A 107 -12.36 -9.39 -7.81
CA ARG A 107 -12.73 -10.77 -7.45
C ARG A 107 -11.90 -11.22 -6.26
N TYR A 108 -12.55 -11.72 -5.23
CA TYR A 108 -11.87 -12.14 -4.01
C TYR A 108 -12.58 -13.29 -3.30
N ILE A 109 -11.88 -13.87 -2.32
CA ILE A 109 -12.44 -14.84 -1.39
C ILE A 109 -12.70 -14.12 -0.07
N ASP A 110 -13.92 -14.17 0.44
CA ASP A 110 -14.28 -13.60 1.74
C ASP A 110 -13.90 -14.51 2.91
N GLU A 111 -14.18 -14.08 4.14
CA GLU A 111 -13.86 -14.84 5.36
C GLU A 111 -14.69 -16.14 5.49
N GLU A 112 -15.80 -16.25 4.76
CA GLU A 112 -16.64 -17.46 4.66
C GLU A 112 -16.21 -18.41 3.53
N ALA A 113 -15.05 -18.13 2.92
CA ALA A 113 -14.50 -18.86 1.78
C ALA A 113 -15.38 -18.81 0.52
N LYS A 114 -16.26 -17.81 0.39
CA LYS A 114 -17.10 -17.61 -0.80
C LYS A 114 -16.37 -16.74 -1.82
N ARG A 115 -16.61 -17.05 -3.09
CA ARG A 115 -16.18 -16.21 -4.21
C ARG A 115 -17.12 -15.01 -4.29
N VAL A 116 -16.54 -13.81 -4.19
CA VAL A 116 -17.25 -12.55 -4.32
C VAL A 116 -16.70 -11.78 -5.51
N GLU A 117 -17.62 -11.20 -6.29
CA GLU A 117 -17.29 -10.20 -7.30
C GLU A 117 -17.92 -8.88 -6.86
N GLU A 118 -17.11 -7.83 -6.76
CA GLU A 118 -17.55 -6.54 -6.26
C GLU A 118 -17.03 -5.43 -7.19
N GLU A 119 -17.94 -4.58 -7.66
CA GLU A 119 -17.59 -3.42 -8.47
C GLU A 119 -17.19 -2.23 -7.60
N PHE A 120 -16.16 -1.51 -8.06
CA PHE A 120 -15.62 -0.30 -7.47
C PHE A 120 -15.51 0.82 -8.51
N ASP A 121 -15.73 2.06 -8.09
CA ASP A 121 -15.53 3.24 -8.94
C ASP A 121 -14.04 3.55 -9.15
N MET A 122 -13.22 3.19 -8.16
CA MET A 122 -11.80 3.45 -8.13
C MET A 122 -11.08 2.37 -7.31
N VAL A 123 -9.91 1.95 -7.78
CA VAL A 123 -8.99 1.10 -7.04
C VAL A 123 -7.69 1.86 -6.83
N VAL A 124 -7.24 1.90 -5.58
CA VAL A 124 -5.96 2.46 -5.16
C VAL A 124 -5.01 1.31 -4.86
N LEU A 125 -3.89 1.28 -5.57
CA LEU A 125 -2.83 0.31 -5.33
C LEU A 125 -1.90 0.85 -4.25
N SER A 126 -1.90 0.22 -3.07
CA SER A 126 -0.95 0.56 -2.01
C SER A 126 0.43 -0.02 -2.34
N ALA A 127 1.14 0.67 -3.24
CA ALA A 127 2.47 0.32 -3.71
C ALA A 127 3.52 0.36 -2.60
N GLY A 128 4.39 -0.66 -2.61
CA GLY A 128 5.56 -0.74 -1.76
C GLY A 128 6.71 0.18 -2.19
N PHE A 129 7.79 0.11 -1.42
CA PHE A 129 9.04 0.82 -1.67
C PHE A 129 10.15 -0.14 -2.11
N PHE A 130 10.99 0.37 -2.99
CA PHE A 130 12.18 -0.30 -3.49
C PHE A 130 13.25 0.75 -3.80
N VAL A 131 14.50 0.30 -3.89
CA VAL A 131 15.64 1.16 -4.18
C VAL A 131 15.74 1.37 -5.69
N SER A 132 15.89 2.61 -6.13
CA SER A 132 16.00 2.93 -7.56
C SER A 132 17.38 2.53 -8.12
N GLU A 133 17.45 2.23 -9.42
CA GLU A 133 18.70 1.89 -10.09
C GLU A 133 19.76 2.99 -9.96
N GLU A 134 19.35 4.26 -9.98
CA GLU A 134 20.23 5.41 -9.76
C GLU A 134 20.81 5.41 -8.34
N SER A 135 20.00 5.02 -7.34
CA SER A 135 20.44 4.94 -5.95
C SER A 135 21.43 3.79 -5.76
N ILE A 136 21.18 2.64 -6.40
CA ILE A 136 22.11 1.50 -6.42
C ILE A 136 23.43 1.89 -7.08
N ALA A 137 23.38 2.57 -8.24
CA ALA A 137 24.57 3.05 -8.94
C ALA A 137 25.36 4.06 -8.12
N LEU A 138 24.68 4.96 -7.41
CA LEU A 138 25.30 5.91 -6.49
C LEU A 138 26.01 5.19 -5.35
N SER A 139 25.34 4.26 -4.67
CA SER A 139 25.93 3.47 -3.57
C SER A 139 27.21 2.75 -4.00
N LYS A 140 27.20 2.13 -5.19
CA LYS A 140 28.40 1.50 -5.78
C LYS A 140 29.52 2.51 -6.05
N LYS A 141 29.19 3.72 -6.52
CA LYS A 141 30.16 4.77 -6.81
C LYS A 141 30.84 5.32 -5.56
N ILE A 142 30.11 5.39 -4.44
CA ILE A 142 30.62 5.91 -3.17
C ILE A 142 31.11 4.81 -2.21
N GLY A 143 31.05 3.54 -2.62
CA GLY A 143 31.62 2.41 -1.87
C GLY A 143 30.76 1.91 -0.71
N ILE A 144 29.45 2.16 -0.71
CA ILE A 144 28.53 1.63 0.31
C ILE A 144 28.11 0.21 -0.08
N ASP A 145 28.23 -0.72 0.86
CA ASP A 145 27.70 -2.07 0.73
C ASP A 145 26.18 -2.07 0.82
N LEU A 146 25.54 -2.91 0.01
CA LEU A 146 24.10 -3.07 -0.02
C LEU A 146 23.71 -4.48 0.42
N ASP A 147 22.55 -4.60 1.06
CA ASP A 147 21.96 -5.88 1.44
C ASP A 147 21.41 -6.64 0.22
N SER A 148 20.85 -7.82 0.45
CA SER A 148 20.26 -8.66 -0.61
C SER A 148 19.03 -8.05 -1.29
N TYR A 149 18.51 -6.95 -0.75
CA TYR A 149 17.38 -6.18 -1.26
C TYR A 149 17.79 -4.80 -1.80
N ASN A 150 19.09 -4.54 -1.91
CA ASN A 150 19.71 -3.29 -2.35
C ASN A 150 19.56 -2.09 -1.41
N PHE A 151 19.10 -2.28 -0.17
CA PHE A 151 19.16 -1.22 0.85
C PHE A 151 20.58 -1.09 1.39
N ALA A 152 20.92 0.05 1.99
CA ALA A 152 22.22 0.21 2.63
C ALA A 152 22.39 -0.82 3.75
N GLU A 153 23.46 -1.62 3.68
CA GLU A 153 23.79 -2.58 4.73
C GLU A 153 24.18 -1.81 5.99
N THR A 154 23.49 -2.09 7.09
CA THR A 154 23.73 -1.48 8.41
C THR A 154 23.64 -2.53 9.50
N ASN A 155 24.08 -2.21 10.72
CA ASN A 155 23.98 -3.13 11.85
C ASN A 155 23.10 -2.57 12.97
N SER A 156 22.54 -3.44 13.80
CA SER A 156 21.61 -3.06 14.88
C SER A 156 22.20 -2.14 15.95
N PHE A 157 23.53 -2.07 16.08
CA PHE A 157 24.23 -1.20 17.04
C PHE A 157 24.67 0.13 16.42
N SER A 158 24.52 0.30 15.10
CA SER A 158 24.96 1.47 14.33
C SER A 158 24.11 1.60 13.07
N SER A 159 22.79 1.75 13.25
CA SER A 159 21.78 1.70 12.19
C SER A 159 21.87 2.82 11.15
N VAL A 160 22.72 3.82 11.38
CA VAL A 160 22.94 4.96 10.47
C VAL A 160 24.34 4.97 9.84
N GLN A 161 25.23 4.06 10.25
CA GLN A 161 26.58 3.97 9.71
C GLN A 161 26.62 2.99 8.54
N THR A 162 27.27 3.41 7.46
CA THR A 162 27.50 2.55 6.29
C THR A 162 28.80 1.76 6.43
N SER A 163 29.10 0.89 5.46
CA SER A 163 30.40 0.21 5.39
C SER A 163 31.59 1.15 5.10
N THR A 164 31.34 2.37 4.61
CA THR A 164 32.38 3.37 4.34
C THR A 164 32.50 4.38 5.49
N PRO A 165 33.66 4.47 6.17
CA PRO A 165 33.87 5.45 7.23
C PRO A 165 33.64 6.89 6.76
N GLY A 166 32.85 7.64 7.55
CA GLY A 166 32.50 9.04 7.24
C GLY A 166 31.28 9.19 6.33
N ILE A 167 30.70 8.10 5.83
CA ILE A 167 29.43 8.12 5.07
C ILE A 167 28.32 7.49 5.92
N PHE A 168 27.18 8.17 5.98
CA PHE A 168 26.03 7.80 6.80
C PHE A 168 24.78 7.67 5.94
N VAL A 169 23.81 6.89 6.42
CA VAL A 169 22.49 6.70 5.81
C VAL A 169 21.39 7.13 6.77
N SER A 170 20.32 7.70 6.23
CA SER A 170 19.12 8.11 6.97
C SER A 170 17.89 7.94 6.08
N GLY A 171 16.81 7.40 6.64
CA GLY A 171 15.54 7.11 5.98
C GLY A 171 14.50 6.61 6.96
#